data_AF-A0A955Z1M0-F1
#
_entry.id   AF-A0A955Z1M0-F1
#
_cell.length_a   1.000
_cell.length_b   1.000
_cell.length_c   1.000
_cell.angle_alpha   90.00
_cell.angle_beta   90.00
_cell.angle_gamma   90.00
#
_symmetry.space_group_name_H-M   'P 1'
#
loop_
_entity.id
_entity.type
_entity.pdbx_description
1 polymer ?
#
loop_
_entity_poly.entity_id
_entity_poly.type
_entity_poly.pdbx_seq_one_letter_code
_entity_poly.pdbx_strand_id
1 'polypeptide(L)'
;EGIGFELDKWGCPVVDKKTFQSTREGVFFGGDAAWGPLNIIWAVEHAHQAAISIHAYCQGASVADRPAPGMNLLTTKMGLHEWAYGNDYNPAKRQKMKHVDLAERFKTMSIEVELGFDAEQTAREVERCLNCDVQTVFSDKLCIECDACIDICPVLCLTITHDGEEADLRGRLSAPAPNTSQDIFVSGPLPQTKRVMIKDEDLCVHCGLCAERCPTAAWDMQQFVLQLPYAGRPAGEKKGGAP
;
A
#
# COMPACT_ATOMS: atom_id res chain seq x y z
N GLU A 1 -35.10 -15.13 25.86
CA GLU A 1 -34.37 -15.00 27.15
C GLU A 1 -33.45 -16.20 27.30
N GLY A 2 -32.14 -16.02 27.59
CA GLY A 2 -31.25 -17.16 27.88
C GLY A 2 -29.81 -17.13 27.33
N ILE A 3 -29.45 -16.20 26.44
CA ILE A 3 -28.12 -16.20 25.80
C ILE A 3 -27.06 -15.36 26.56
N GLY A 4 -27.51 -14.45 27.44
CA GLY A 4 -26.65 -13.73 28.38
C GLY A 4 -25.94 -12.49 27.83
N PHE A 5 -26.28 -12.03 26.62
CA PHE A 5 -25.85 -10.76 26.02
C PHE A 5 -27.04 -10.05 25.34
N GLU A 6 -26.89 -8.76 25.07
CA GLU A 6 -27.92 -7.91 24.47
C GLU A 6 -27.92 -8.04 22.94
N LEU A 7 -29.10 -7.93 22.34
CA LEU A 7 -29.29 -7.89 20.90
C LEU A 7 -29.79 -6.51 20.48
N ASP A 8 -29.37 -6.07 19.30
CA ASP A 8 -29.87 -4.86 18.66
C ASP A 8 -31.24 -5.09 17.99
N LYS A 9 -31.75 -4.05 17.33
CA LYS A 9 -33.05 -4.08 16.63
C LYS A 9 -33.11 -5.07 15.46
N TRP A 10 -31.97 -5.58 14.99
CA TRP A 10 -31.85 -6.54 13.90
C TRP A 10 -31.56 -7.96 14.40
N GLY A 11 -31.55 -8.17 15.72
CA GLY A 11 -31.22 -9.46 16.32
C GLY A 11 -29.72 -9.80 16.29
N CYS A 12 -28.85 -8.84 15.98
CA CYS A 12 -27.41 -8.99 16.08
C CYS A 12 -26.94 -8.67 17.51
N PRO A 13 -25.90 -9.33 18.04
CA PRO A 13 -25.34 -9.00 19.34
C PRO A 13 -24.86 -7.55 19.38
N VAL A 14 -25.06 -6.88 20.51
CA VAL A 14 -24.42 -5.59 20.78
C VAL A 14 -22.95 -5.86 21.08
N VAL A 15 -22.08 -5.43 20.17
CA VAL A 15 -20.64 -5.72 20.18
C VAL A 15 -19.85 -4.42 20.14
N ASP A 16 -18.82 -4.32 20.99
CA ASP A 16 -17.86 -3.23 20.96
C ASP A 16 -17.01 -3.32 19.68
N LYS A 17 -16.96 -2.23 18.89
CA LYS A 17 -16.28 -2.21 17.59
C LYS A 17 -14.76 -2.29 17.67
N LYS A 18 -14.16 -1.98 18.82
CA LYS A 18 -12.72 -2.05 19.05
C LYS A 18 -12.32 -3.41 19.60
N THR A 19 -13.05 -3.92 20.59
CA THR A 19 -12.68 -5.17 21.29
C THR A 19 -13.39 -6.39 20.75
N PHE A 20 -14.41 -6.24 19.90
CA PHE A 20 -15.21 -7.34 19.36
C PHE A 20 -15.91 -8.18 20.44
N GLN A 21 -15.97 -7.66 21.67
CA GLN A 21 -16.62 -8.29 22.80
C GLN A 21 -18.08 -7.86 22.84
N SER A 22 -18.98 -8.81 23.10
CA SER A 22 -20.38 -8.50 23.36
C SER A 22 -20.58 -7.85 24.73
N THR A 23 -21.82 -7.49 25.06
CA THR A 23 -22.15 -7.07 26.43
C THR A 23 -21.91 -8.15 27.49
N ARG A 24 -21.72 -9.41 27.09
CA ARG A 24 -21.25 -10.49 27.95
C ARG A 24 -19.75 -10.65 27.87
N GLU A 25 -19.11 -10.52 29.03
CA GLU A 25 -17.69 -10.78 29.18
C GLU A 25 -17.31 -12.20 28.72
N GLY A 26 -16.17 -12.31 28.02
CA GLY A 26 -15.65 -13.57 27.47
C GLY A 26 -16.34 -14.06 26.19
N VAL A 27 -17.36 -13.36 25.67
CA VAL A 27 -18.05 -13.72 24.42
C VAL A 27 -17.73 -12.68 23.35
N PHE A 28 -17.15 -13.15 22.24
CA PHE A 28 -16.66 -12.31 21.14
C PHE A 28 -17.35 -12.69 19.83
N PHE A 29 -17.51 -11.72 18.94
CA PHE A 29 -18.19 -11.89 17.66
C PHE A 29 -17.38 -11.28 16.51
N GLY A 30 -17.61 -11.76 15.29
CA GLY A 30 -17.00 -11.23 14.08
C GLY A 30 -17.83 -11.58 12.85
N GLY A 31 -17.49 -10.97 11.71
CA GLY A 31 -18.23 -11.12 10.46
C GLY A 31 -19.72 -10.76 10.57
N ASP A 32 -20.55 -11.48 9.82
CA ASP A 32 -21.98 -11.21 9.71
C ASP A 32 -22.73 -11.38 11.04
N ALA A 33 -22.23 -12.27 11.90
CA ALA A 33 -22.80 -12.51 13.22
C ALA A 33 -22.63 -11.34 14.18
N ALA A 34 -21.77 -10.35 13.89
CA ALA A 34 -21.58 -9.17 14.72
C ALA A 34 -22.42 -7.97 14.26
N TRP A 35 -22.35 -7.63 12.96
CA TRP A 35 -22.91 -6.39 12.42
C TRP A 35 -23.72 -6.56 11.13
N GLY A 36 -24.18 -7.78 10.86
CA GLY A 36 -24.93 -8.10 9.66
C GLY A 36 -24.05 -8.26 8.41
N PRO A 37 -24.66 -8.43 7.23
CA PRO A 37 -23.98 -8.93 6.03
C PRO A 37 -22.86 -8.00 5.55
N LEU A 38 -21.64 -8.54 5.47
CA LEU A 38 -20.45 -7.88 4.95
C LEU A 38 -19.75 -8.74 3.88
N ASN A 39 -18.76 -8.17 3.20
CA ASN A 39 -17.94 -8.97 2.30
C ASN A 39 -16.95 -9.86 3.08
N ILE A 40 -16.40 -10.87 2.41
CA ILE A 40 -15.48 -11.84 3.03
C ILE A 40 -14.22 -11.19 3.61
N ILE A 41 -13.78 -10.06 3.05
CA ILE A 41 -12.60 -9.31 3.53
C ILE A 41 -12.85 -8.82 4.95
N TRP A 42 -14.02 -8.23 5.21
CA TRP A 42 -14.41 -7.81 6.55
C TRP A 42 -14.56 -8.98 7.52
N ALA A 43 -15.11 -10.11 7.07
CA ALA A 43 -15.23 -11.30 7.91
C ALA A 43 -13.86 -11.81 8.39
N VAL A 44 -12.86 -11.84 7.49
CA VAL A 44 -11.48 -12.22 7.81
C VAL A 44 -10.84 -11.20 8.76
N GLU A 45 -10.99 -9.91 8.48
CA GLU A 45 -10.46 -8.85 9.36
C GLU A 45 -11.07 -8.94 10.77
N HIS A 46 -12.39 -9.11 10.87
CA HIS A 46 -13.07 -9.27 12.14
C HIS A 46 -12.57 -10.50 12.92
N ALA A 47 -12.27 -11.60 12.23
CA ALA A 47 -11.69 -12.78 12.87
C ALA A 47 -10.31 -12.48 13.46
N HIS A 48 -9.45 -11.74 12.75
CA HIS A 48 -8.15 -11.32 13.27
C HIS A 48 -8.29 -10.39 14.49
N GLN A 49 -9.19 -9.41 14.41
CA GLN A 49 -9.42 -8.47 15.52
C GLN A 49 -10.03 -9.15 16.75
N ALA A 50 -11.01 -10.05 16.57
CA ALA A 50 -11.59 -10.83 17.66
C ALA A 50 -10.55 -11.77 18.28
N ALA A 51 -9.69 -12.40 17.48
CA ALA A 51 -8.63 -13.27 17.98
C ALA A 51 -7.64 -12.54 18.90
N ILE A 52 -7.29 -11.27 18.61
CA ILE A 52 -6.46 -10.44 19.49
C ILE A 52 -7.13 -10.29 20.87
N SER A 53 -8.44 -10.01 20.89
CA SER A 53 -9.20 -9.83 22.13
C SER A 53 -9.36 -11.13 22.91
N ILE A 54 -9.66 -12.23 22.21
CA ILE A 54 -9.76 -13.57 22.81
C ILE A 54 -8.43 -13.94 23.47
N HIS A 55 -7.31 -13.71 22.77
CA HIS A 55 -6.00 -13.98 23.32
C HIS A 55 -5.71 -13.13 24.57
N ALA A 56 -5.94 -11.81 24.51
CA ALA A 56 -5.75 -10.93 25.67
C ALA A 56 -6.60 -11.38 26.87
N TYR A 57 -7.87 -11.74 26.62
CA TYR A 57 -8.78 -12.26 27.64
C TYR A 57 -8.26 -13.56 28.28
N CYS A 58 -7.81 -14.52 27.47
CA CYS A 58 -7.23 -15.77 27.96
C CYS A 58 -5.94 -15.57 28.77
N GLN A 59 -5.18 -14.51 28.51
CA GLN A 59 -3.97 -14.15 29.26
C GLN A 59 -4.26 -13.31 30.52
N GLY A 60 -5.53 -12.96 30.78
CA GLY A 60 -5.88 -12.03 31.85
C GLY A 60 -5.43 -10.58 31.60
N ALA A 61 -5.06 -10.26 30.36
CA ALA A 61 -4.71 -8.91 29.93
C ALA A 61 -5.97 -8.13 29.54
N SER A 62 -5.86 -6.80 29.49
CA SER A 62 -6.96 -5.94 29.06
C SER A 62 -7.26 -6.12 27.56
N VAL A 63 -8.51 -6.43 27.22
CA VAL A 63 -8.96 -6.51 25.82
C VAL A 63 -8.94 -5.15 25.09
N ALA A 64 -8.83 -4.05 25.85
CA ALA A 64 -8.73 -2.70 25.32
C ALA A 64 -7.29 -2.33 24.91
N ASP A 65 -6.29 -3.04 25.43
CA ASP A 65 -4.89 -2.90 25.07
C ASP A 65 -4.61 -3.66 23.77
N ARG A 66 -4.62 -2.93 22.66
CA ARG A 66 -4.52 -3.50 21.32
C ARG A 66 -3.21 -3.07 20.70
N PRO A 67 -2.40 -4.01 20.19
CA PRO A 67 -1.20 -3.67 19.44
C PRO A 67 -1.58 -2.83 18.22
N ALA A 68 -0.87 -1.73 18.01
CA ALA A 68 -1.05 -0.90 16.82
C ALA A 68 -0.46 -1.60 15.60
N PRO A 69 -1.05 -1.41 14.40
CA PRO A 69 -0.36 -1.76 13.16
C PRO A 69 0.89 -0.92 13.01
N GLY A 70 1.92 -1.54 12.44
CA GLY A 70 3.16 -0.89 12.06
C GLY A 70 3.32 -0.87 10.55
N MET A 71 4.25 -0.05 10.09
CA MET A 71 4.76 -0.10 8.73
C MET A 71 6.26 0.12 8.76
N ASN A 72 6.96 -0.45 7.79
CA ASN A 72 8.37 -0.16 7.59
C ASN A 72 8.66 0.05 6.11
N LEU A 73 9.68 0.86 5.82
CA LEU A 73 10.28 0.99 4.51
C LEU A 73 11.64 0.31 4.58
N LEU A 74 11.78 -0.80 3.86
CA LEU A 74 13.01 -1.59 3.86
C LEU A 74 13.75 -1.36 2.55
N THR A 75 15.01 -0.94 2.64
CA THR A 75 15.94 -0.90 1.51
C THR A 75 15.88 -2.23 0.76
N THR A 76 15.57 -2.16 -0.51
CA THR A 76 15.41 -3.31 -1.39
C THR A 76 16.14 -3.02 -2.68
N LYS A 77 17.09 -3.90 -3.01
CA LYS A 77 17.73 -3.86 -4.32
C LYS A 77 16.78 -4.45 -5.34
N MET A 78 16.51 -3.68 -6.37
CA MET A 78 15.71 -4.12 -7.48
C MET A 78 16.64 -4.71 -8.54
N GLY A 79 16.41 -5.95 -8.96
CA GLY A 79 17.18 -6.60 -10.02
C GLY A 79 16.82 -6.07 -11.41
N LEU A 80 17.72 -6.25 -12.39
CA LEU A 80 17.49 -5.83 -13.78
C LEU A 80 16.17 -6.38 -14.37
N HIS A 81 15.80 -7.62 -14.01
CA HIS A 81 14.55 -8.23 -14.45
C HIS A 81 13.31 -7.66 -13.77
N GLU A 82 13.46 -7.14 -12.55
CA GLU A 82 12.38 -6.45 -11.83
C GLU A 82 12.11 -5.06 -12.42
N TRP A 83 12.96 -4.58 -13.34
CA TRP A 83 12.78 -3.36 -14.14
C TRP A 83 12.28 -3.61 -15.56
N ALA A 84 12.21 -4.87 -16.00
CA ALA A 84 11.89 -5.24 -17.37
C ALA A 84 10.38 -5.42 -17.58
N TYR A 85 9.63 -4.33 -17.45
CA TYR A 85 8.20 -4.28 -17.76
C TYR A 85 7.87 -3.00 -18.54
N GLY A 86 6.72 -2.99 -19.22
CA GLY A 86 6.22 -1.78 -19.88
C GLY A 86 5.96 -0.73 -18.81
N ASN A 87 6.86 0.23 -18.67
CA ASN A 87 6.83 1.20 -17.58
C ASN A 87 6.22 2.54 -18.02
N ASP A 88 5.52 2.54 -19.15
CA ASP A 88 4.80 3.70 -19.64
C ASP A 88 3.54 3.93 -18.81
N TYR A 89 3.34 5.17 -18.38
CA TYR A 89 2.13 5.52 -17.64
C TYR A 89 0.91 5.35 -18.55
N ASN A 90 0.01 4.43 -18.18
CA ASN A 90 -1.18 4.14 -18.97
C ASN A 90 -2.46 4.74 -18.32
N PRO A 91 -3.00 5.86 -18.86
CA PRO A 91 -4.20 6.51 -18.33
C PRO A 91 -5.50 5.75 -18.63
N ALA A 92 -5.43 4.56 -19.23
CA ALA A 92 -6.61 3.76 -19.51
C ALA A 92 -7.44 3.52 -18.26
N LYS A 93 -8.77 3.61 -18.41
CA LYS A 93 -9.69 3.30 -17.32
C LYS A 93 -9.61 1.81 -16.97
N ARG A 94 -9.90 1.49 -15.72
CA ARG A 94 -10.05 0.09 -15.25
C ARG A 94 -10.99 -0.68 -16.19
N GLN A 95 -10.51 -1.80 -16.72
CA GLN A 95 -11.33 -2.67 -17.56
C GLN A 95 -12.47 -3.27 -16.76
N LYS A 96 -13.64 -3.39 -17.40
CA LYS A 96 -14.81 -3.98 -16.76
C LYS A 96 -14.68 -5.49 -16.75
N MET A 97 -14.93 -6.11 -15.60
CA MET A 97 -15.03 -7.56 -15.47
C MET A 97 -16.14 -8.07 -16.40
N LYS A 98 -15.81 -9.06 -17.24
CA LYS A 98 -16.80 -9.74 -18.08
C LYS A 98 -17.64 -10.61 -17.16
N HIS A 99 -18.95 -10.50 -17.29
CA HIS A 99 -19.87 -11.33 -16.51
C HIS A 99 -20.77 -12.14 -17.44
N VAL A 100 -21.20 -13.30 -16.97
CA VAL A 100 -22.27 -14.08 -17.60
C VAL A 100 -23.56 -13.24 -17.66
N ASP A 101 -24.35 -13.43 -18.73
CA ASP A 101 -25.66 -12.78 -18.86
C ASP A 101 -26.59 -13.16 -17.70
N LEU A 102 -27.42 -12.22 -17.27
CA LEU A 102 -28.28 -12.40 -16.10
C LEU A 102 -29.22 -13.61 -16.24
N ALA A 103 -29.75 -13.89 -17.43
CA ALA A 103 -30.66 -15.02 -17.63
C ALA A 103 -29.95 -16.38 -17.44
N GLU A 104 -28.68 -16.47 -17.83
CA GLU A 104 -27.87 -17.66 -17.67
C GLU A 104 -27.49 -17.92 -16.21
N ARG A 105 -27.27 -16.86 -15.41
CA ARG A 105 -26.92 -16.98 -13.97
C ARG A 105 -27.96 -17.76 -13.17
N PHE A 106 -29.23 -17.70 -13.57
CA PHE A 106 -30.32 -18.36 -12.84
C PHE A 106 -30.56 -19.82 -13.25
N LYS A 107 -29.87 -20.33 -14.29
CA LYS A 107 -30.08 -21.71 -14.74
C LYS A 107 -29.49 -22.73 -13.77
N THR A 108 -28.31 -22.45 -13.22
CA THR A 108 -27.62 -23.34 -12.29
C THR A 108 -26.78 -22.53 -11.31
N MET A 109 -26.83 -22.89 -10.02
CA MET A 109 -26.06 -22.22 -8.96
C MET A 109 -24.54 -22.37 -9.09
N SER A 110 -24.06 -23.34 -9.87
CA SER A 110 -22.64 -23.60 -10.09
C SER A 110 -22.01 -22.78 -11.22
N ILE A 111 -22.78 -21.90 -11.88
CA ILE A 111 -22.24 -21.07 -12.96
C ILE A 111 -21.39 -19.96 -12.35
N GLU A 112 -20.12 -19.90 -12.75
CA GLU A 112 -19.24 -18.80 -12.40
C GLU A 112 -19.70 -17.51 -13.10
N VAL A 113 -19.93 -16.47 -12.29
CA VAL A 113 -20.51 -15.21 -12.80
C VAL A 113 -19.44 -14.28 -13.35
N GLU A 114 -18.26 -14.24 -12.73
CA GLU A 114 -17.11 -13.43 -13.16
C GLU A 114 -16.23 -14.27 -14.10
N LEU A 115 -16.26 -13.96 -15.40
CA LEU A 115 -15.57 -14.75 -16.42
C LEU A 115 -14.06 -14.44 -16.52
N GLY A 116 -13.58 -13.50 -15.71
CA GLY A 116 -12.20 -13.05 -15.75
C GLY A 116 -11.83 -12.31 -17.03
N PHE A 117 -10.53 -12.19 -17.23
CA PHE A 117 -9.91 -11.66 -18.44
C PHE A 117 -9.34 -12.79 -19.29
N ASP A 118 -9.38 -12.61 -20.61
CA ASP A 118 -8.60 -13.48 -21.49
C ASP A 118 -7.09 -13.20 -21.34
N ALA A 119 -6.26 -14.05 -21.95
CA ALA A 119 -4.81 -13.96 -21.81
C ALA A 119 -4.25 -12.62 -22.31
N GLU A 120 -4.81 -12.06 -23.39
CA GLU A 120 -4.37 -10.79 -23.98
C GLU A 120 -4.76 -9.61 -23.09
N GLN A 121 -6.00 -9.58 -22.60
CA GLN A 121 -6.46 -8.61 -21.62
C GLN A 121 -5.62 -8.67 -20.34
N THR A 122 -5.31 -9.88 -19.87
CA THR A 122 -4.48 -10.08 -18.67
C THR A 122 -3.08 -9.52 -18.87
N ALA A 123 -2.42 -9.86 -19.99
CA ALA A 123 -1.09 -9.33 -20.31
C ALA A 123 -1.09 -7.79 -20.31
N ARG A 124 -2.09 -7.19 -20.96
CA ARG A 124 -2.23 -5.73 -21.04
C ARG A 124 -2.50 -5.07 -19.69
N GLU A 125 -3.28 -5.69 -18.81
CA GLU A 125 -3.54 -5.13 -17.48
C GLU A 125 -2.34 -5.28 -16.53
N VAL A 126 -1.58 -6.37 -16.64
CA VAL A 126 -0.36 -6.60 -15.84
C VAL A 126 0.76 -5.64 -16.25
N GLU A 127 0.86 -5.27 -17.54
CA GLU A 127 1.80 -4.25 -18.03
C GLU A 127 1.61 -2.87 -17.39
N ARG A 128 0.51 -2.63 -16.66
CA ARG A 128 0.25 -1.34 -16.00
C ARG A 128 0.83 -1.25 -14.59
N CYS A 129 1.42 -2.32 -14.07
CA CYS A 129 2.03 -2.31 -12.74
C CYS A 129 3.22 -1.35 -12.72
N LEU A 130 3.23 -0.40 -11.79
CA LEU A 130 4.34 0.55 -11.61
C LEU A 130 5.21 0.23 -10.39
N ASN A 131 5.08 -0.96 -9.78
CA ASN A 131 5.74 -1.33 -8.53
C ASN A 131 5.53 -0.28 -7.42
N CYS A 132 4.27 0.13 -7.23
CA CYS A 132 3.90 1.17 -6.27
C CYS A 132 4.14 0.76 -4.79
N ASP A 133 4.47 -0.50 -4.52
CA ASP A 133 4.93 -0.95 -3.21
C ASP A 133 6.40 -0.61 -2.94
N VAL A 134 7.18 -0.25 -3.97
CA VAL A 134 8.58 0.18 -3.85
C VAL A 134 8.69 1.68 -4.11
N GLN A 135 9.16 2.41 -3.09
CA GLN A 135 9.24 3.85 -3.07
C GLN A 135 10.66 4.32 -3.40
N THR A 136 10.77 5.35 -4.24
CA THR A 136 12.05 6.05 -4.46
C THR A 136 12.26 7.07 -3.34
N VAL A 137 13.24 6.84 -2.46
CA VAL A 137 13.51 7.69 -1.31
C VAL A 137 14.80 8.46 -1.53
N PHE A 138 14.76 9.78 -1.29
CA PHE A 138 15.93 10.65 -1.37
C PHE A 138 16.31 11.21 0.00
N SER A 139 17.60 11.17 0.33
CA SER A 139 18.18 11.76 1.53
C SER A 139 19.15 12.88 1.14
N ASP A 140 18.70 14.13 1.27
CA ASP A 140 19.46 15.34 0.91
C ASP A 140 20.86 15.39 1.54
N LYS A 141 20.98 14.98 2.81
CA LYS A 141 22.23 15.01 3.58
C LYS A 141 23.36 14.16 2.99
N LEU A 142 23.03 13.16 2.17
CA LEU A 142 24.01 12.24 1.56
C LEU A 142 24.39 12.68 0.14
N CYS A 143 23.67 13.64 -0.45
CA CYS A 143 23.89 14.07 -1.82
C CYS A 143 25.18 14.89 -1.93
N ILE A 144 26.01 14.53 -2.93
CA ILE A 144 27.25 15.23 -3.28
C ILE A 144 27.16 15.98 -4.61
N GLU A 145 25.96 16.09 -5.19
CA GLU A 145 25.71 16.85 -6.42
C GLU A 145 26.56 16.39 -7.62
N CYS A 146 26.73 15.06 -7.77
CA CYS A 146 27.51 14.46 -8.86
C CYS A 146 26.73 14.26 -10.18
N ASP A 147 25.44 14.62 -10.22
CA ASP A 147 24.51 14.50 -11.34
C ASP A 147 24.29 13.09 -11.94
N ALA A 148 24.92 12.06 -11.36
CA ALA A 148 24.85 10.69 -11.88
C ALA A 148 23.42 10.11 -11.92
N CYS A 149 22.56 10.51 -10.97
CA CYS A 149 21.15 10.10 -10.95
C CYS A 149 20.29 10.80 -12.02
N ILE A 150 20.64 12.05 -12.39
CA ILE A 150 19.96 12.83 -13.43
C ILE A 150 20.33 12.25 -14.80
N ASP A 151 21.62 12.00 -15.03
CA ASP A 151 22.17 11.49 -16.29
C ASP A 151 21.60 10.10 -16.66
N ILE A 152 21.42 9.21 -15.68
CA ILE A 152 20.91 7.86 -15.92
C ILE A 152 19.37 7.80 -16.04
N CYS A 153 18.65 8.89 -15.72
CA CYS A 153 17.20 8.89 -15.68
C CYS A 153 16.62 8.80 -17.11
N PRO A 154 15.89 7.73 -17.48
CA PRO A 154 15.41 7.54 -18.85
C PRO A 154 14.29 8.51 -19.25
N VAL A 155 13.62 9.10 -18.26
CA VAL A 155 12.43 9.95 -18.41
C VAL A 155 12.67 11.40 -17.96
N LEU A 156 13.91 11.73 -17.59
CA LEU A 156 14.33 13.08 -17.18
C LEU A 156 13.49 13.69 -16.05
N CYS A 157 13.01 12.87 -15.12
CA CYS A 157 12.14 13.30 -14.02
C CYS A 157 12.89 13.92 -12.83
N LEU A 158 14.22 13.99 -12.87
CA LEU A 158 15.07 14.50 -11.78
C LEU A 158 15.76 15.79 -12.20
N THR A 159 15.79 16.79 -11.31
CA THR A 159 16.46 18.07 -11.57
C THR A 159 17.07 18.63 -10.28
N ILE A 160 18.33 19.07 -10.32
CA ILE A 160 18.91 19.90 -9.26
C ILE A 160 18.86 21.37 -9.66
N THR A 161 18.18 22.21 -8.88
CA THR A 161 18.03 23.64 -9.18
C THR A 161 17.95 24.48 -7.91
N HIS A 162 18.02 25.81 -8.05
CA HIS A 162 17.79 26.71 -6.90
C HIS A 162 16.35 26.60 -6.44
N ASP A 163 16.13 26.64 -5.12
CA ASP A 163 14.78 26.60 -4.54
C ASP A 163 13.92 27.80 -5.01
N GLY A 164 12.60 27.67 -4.92
CA GLY A 164 11.66 28.69 -5.38
C GLY A 164 10.20 28.26 -5.31
N GLU A 165 9.31 29.15 -5.72
CA GLU A 165 7.88 28.87 -5.80
C GLU A 165 7.60 27.78 -6.85
N GLU A 166 6.66 26.87 -6.57
CA GLU A 166 6.39 25.70 -7.41
C GLU A 166 6.09 26.04 -8.87
N ALA A 167 5.31 27.11 -9.12
CA ALA A 167 4.98 27.56 -10.47
C ALA A 167 6.21 27.94 -11.30
N ASP A 168 7.24 28.50 -10.65
CA ASP A 168 8.52 28.82 -11.26
C ASP A 168 9.40 27.56 -11.40
N LEU A 169 9.44 26.70 -10.37
CA LEU A 169 10.18 25.44 -10.41
C LEU A 169 9.78 24.55 -11.58
N ARG A 170 8.48 24.38 -11.82
CA ARG A 170 7.94 23.58 -12.94
C ARG A 170 8.43 24.05 -14.32
N GLY A 171 8.79 25.33 -14.45
CA GLY A 171 9.38 25.89 -15.68
C GLY A 171 10.88 25.65 -15.83
N ARG A 172 11.56 25.22 -14.76
CA ARG A 172 13.02 25.00 -14.71
C ARG A 172 13.43 23.53 -14.67
N LEU A 173 12.47 22.60 -14.68
CA LEU A 173 12.72 21.17 -14.64
C LEU A 173 13.27 20.66 -15.98
N SER A 174 14.04 19.57 -15.92
CA SER A 174 14.65 18.93 -17.09
C SER A 174 13.62 18.43 -18.09
N ALA A 175 12.44 18.01 -17.62
CA ALA A 175 11.26 17.74 -18.42
C ALA A 175 10.13 18.70 -18.00
N PRO A 176 9.28 19.17 -18.95
CA PRO A 176 8.12 19.98 -18.59
C PRO A 176 7.19 19.24 -17.62
N ALA A 177 6.78 19.90 -16.54
CA ALA A 177 5.81 19.38 -15.57
C ALA A 177 4.45 20.11 -15.67
N PRO A 178 3.69 19.93 -16.77
CA PRO A 178 2.46 20.67 -17.03
C PRO A 178 1.29 20.23 -16.14
N ASN A 179 1.38 19.04 -15.54
CA ASN A 179 0.33 18.48 -14.70
C ASN A 179 0.39 19.06 -13.29
N THR A 180 -0.38 20.13 -13.04
CA THR A 180 -0.48 20.78 -11.73
C THR A 180 -1.36 20.03 -10.73
N SER A 181 -2.01 18.93 -11.15
CA SER A 181 -2.80 18.08 -10.25
C SER A 181 -1.96 17.03 -9.51
N GLN A 182 -0.70 16.85 -9.92
CA GLN A 182 0.26 15.96 -9.29
C GLN A 182 1.38 16.77 -8.65
N ASP A 183 1.82 16.34 -7.47
CA ASP A 183 2.87 17.02 -6.73
C ASP A 183 4.25 16.79 -7.38
N ILE A 184 5.11 17.81 -7.30
CA ILE A 184 6.55 17.62 -7.49
C ILE A 184 7.21 17.47 -6.12
N PHE A 185 8.08 16.49 -5.97
CA PHE A 185 8.79 16.26 -4.71
C PHE A 185 10.04 17.12 -4.66
N VAL A 186 10.12 17.99 -3.66
CA VAL A 186 11.26 18.90 -3.44
C VAL A 186 12.01 18.46 -2.19
N SER A 187 13.32 18.23 -2.32
CA SER A 187 14.17 17.86 -1.19
C SER A 187 14.45 19.04 -0.26
N GLY A 188 15.00 18.76 0.93
CA GLY A 188 15.71 19.78 1.70
C GLY A 188 16.94 20.35 0.96
N PRO A 189 17.53 21.45 1.46
CA PRO A 189 18.68 22.10 0.82
C PRO A 189 19.91 21.19 0.83
N LEU A 190 20.49 20.99 -0.35
CA LEU A 190 21.66 20.13 -0.54
C LEU A 190 22.89 20.68 0.19
N PRO A 191 23.78 19.82 0.73
CA PRO A 191 24.85 20.24 1.64
C PRO A 191 25.77 21.33 1.08
N GLN A 192 26.18 21.22 -0.19
CA GLN A 192 27.24 22.06 -0.77
C GLN A 192 26.70 23.37 -1.33
N THR A 193 25.64 23.32 -2.15
CA THR A 193 25.16 24.51 -2.88
C THR A 193 23.88 25.13 -2.33
N LYS A 194 23.18 24.45 -1.41
CA LYS A 194 21.82 24.81 -0.95
C LYS A 194 20.76 24.80 -2.03
N ARG A 195 21.06 24.29 -3.24
CA ARG A 195 20.06 23.89 -4.23
C ARG A 195 19.17 22.79 -3.69
N VAL A 196 18.12 22.45 -4.41
CA VAL A 196 17.20 21.35 -4.09
C VAL A 196 17.24 20.30 -5.20
N MET A 197 17.07 19.05 -4.83
CA MET A 197 16.74 17.96 -5.75
C MET A 197 15.22 17.93 -5.91
N ILE A 198 14.76 17.97 -7.14
CA ILE A 198 13.35 17.88 -7.49
C ILE A 198 13.12 16.59 -8.26
N LYS A 199 12.05 15.88 -7.90
CA LYS A 199 11.53 14.72 -8.60
C LYS A 199 10.11 14.99 -9.07
N ASP A 200 9.88 14.86 -10.37
CA ASP A 200 8.52 14.83 -10.93
C ASP A 200 7.98 13.40 -10.88
N GLU A 201 6.94 13.19 -10.05
CA GLU A 201 6.31 11.87 -9.91
C GLU A 201 5.48 11.49 -11.12
N ASP A 202 4.91 12.46 -11.83
CA ASP A 202 4.07 12.24 -13.01
C ASP A 202 4.86 11.54 -14.13
N LEU A 203 6.18 11.74 -14.14
CA LEU A 203 7.11 11.13 -15.09
C LEU A 203 7.85 9.93 -14.53
N CYS A 204 7.94 9.77 -13.20
CA CYS A 204 8.75 8.71 -12.62
C CYS A 204 8.13 7.33 -12.83
N VAL A 205 8.94 6.41 -13.36
CA VAL A 205 8.53 5.04 -13.68
C VAL A 205 9.05 4.00 -12.68
N HIS A 206 9.58 4.45 -11.54
CA HIS A 206 10.09 3.60 -10.44
C HIS A 206 11.17 2.57 -10.84
N CYS A 207 11.93 2.85 -11.91
CA CYS A 207 12.95 1.93 -12.44
C CYS A 207 14.19 1.72 -11.54
N GLY A 208 14.36 2.46 -10.45
CA GLY A 208 15.49 2.29 -9.51
C GLY A 208 16.89 2.66 -10.02
N LEU A 209 17.06 3.04 -11.29
CA LEU A 209 18.37 3.39 -11.87
C LEU A 209 19.08 4.53 -11.13
N CYS A 210 18.32 5.50 -10.60
CA CYS A 210 18.87 6.60 -9.80
C CYS A 210 19.53 6.11 -8.51
N ALA A 211 18.96 5.10 -7.83
CA ALA A 211 19.50 4.52 -6.61
C ALA A 211 20.74 3.69 -6.91
N GLU A 212 20.70 2.84 -7.95
CA GLU A 212 21.82 1.98 -8.33
C GLU A 212 23.03 2.77 -8.84
N ARG A 213 22.80 3.93 -9.46
CA ARG A 213 23.87 4.81 -9.93
C ARG A 213 24.41 5.73 -8.83
N CYS A 214 23.70 5.92 -7.72
CA CYS A 214 24.08 6.87 -6.68
C CYS A 214 25.30 6.39 -5.88
N PRO A 215 26.46 7.08 -5.94
CA PRO A 215 27.67 6.62 -5.25
C PRO A 215 27.61 6.75 -3.73
N THR A 216 26.68 7.55 -3.20
CA THR A 216 26.53 7.82 -1.76
C THR A 216 25.26 7.20 -1.16
N ALA A 217 24.47 6.46 -1.95
CA ALA A 217 23.14 5.99 -1.56
C ALA A 217 22.21 7.12 -1.07
N ALA A 218 22.37 8.32 -1.63
CA ALA A 218 21.42 9.42 -1.41
C ALA A 218 20.04 9.11 -2.02
N TRP A 219 20.01 8.32 -3.10
CA TRP A 219 18.80 7.67 -3.59
C TRP A 219 18.78 6.22 -3.13
N ASP A 220 17.62 5.78 -2.64
CA ASP A 220 17.36 4.41 -2.22
C ASP A 220 16.00 3.94 -2.74
N MET A 221 15.86 2.64 -2.99
CA MET A 221 14.57 2.01 -3.29
C MET A 221 14.11 1.28 -2.02
N GLN A 222 12.95 1.67 -1.49
CA GLN A 222 12.45 1.13 -0.24
C GLN A 222 11.08 0.48 -0.41
N GLN A 223 10.99 -0.82 -0.14
CA GLN A 223 9.74 -1.55 -0.18
C GLN A 223 8.91 -1.27 1.07
N PHE A 224 7.64 -0.95 0.86
CA PHE A 224 6.64 -0.83 1.91
C PHE A 224 6.25 -2.20 2.44
N VAL A 225 6.46 -2.40 3.74
CA VAL A 225 6.05 -3.60 4.46
C VAL A 225 5.05 -3.24 5.53
N LEU A 226 3.80 -3.66 5.33
CA LEU A 226 2.77 -3.56 6.35
C LEU A 226 2.98 -4.62 7.43
N GLN A 227 3.02 -4.18 8.69
CA GLN A 227 3.17 -5.05 9.84
C GLN A 227 1.86 -5.09 10.61
N LEU A 228 1.02 -6.07 10.27
CA LEU A 228 -0.23 -6.31 10.98
C LEU A 228 0.03 -7.07 12.29
N PRO A 229 -0.59 -6.63 13.40
CA PRO A 229 -0.55 -7.39 14.64
C PRO A 229 -1.54 -8.55 14.56
N TYR A 230 -1.23 -9.63 15.27
CA TYR A 230 -2.09 -10.80 15.40
C TYR A 230 -2.21 -11.20 16.87
N ALA A 231 -3.09 -12.14 17.17
CA ALA A 231 -3.24 -12.72 18.50
C ALA A 231 -1.88 -13.21 19.05
N GLY A 232 -1.45 -12.62 20.18
CA GLY A 232 -0.17 -12.94 20.82
C GLY A 232 1.08 -12.50 20.06
N ARG A 233 0.94 -11.64 19.04
CA ARG A 233 2.05 -11.17 18.21
C ARG A 233 1.88 -9.70 17.83
N PRO A 234 2.56 -8.75 18.52
CA PRO A 234 2.60 -7.35 18.09
C PRO A 234 3.15 -7.18 16.67
N ALA A 235 2.84 -6.04 16.07
CA ALA A 235 3.39 -5.64 14.78
C ALA A 235 4.93 -5.62 14.84
N GLY A 236 5.58 -6.22 13.82
CA GLY A 236 7.03 -6.22 13.67
C GLY A 236 7.77 -7.40 14.32
N GLU A 237 7.11 -8.20 15.17
CA GLU A 237 7.72 -9.42 15.70
C GLU A 237 7.82 -10.46 14.57
N LYS A 238 9.01 -10.98 14.26
CA LYS A 238 9.19 -11.98 13.18
C LYS A 238 8.42 -13.27 13.52
N LYS A 239 7.80 -13.93 12.53
CA LYS A 239 7.29 -15.30 12.74
C LYS A 239 8.49 -16.10 13.24
N GLY A 240 8.36 -16.79 14.37
CA GLY A 240 9.35 -17.77 14.81
C GLY A 240 9.52 -18.84 13.74
N GLY A 241 10.39 -18.58 12.78
CA GLY A 241 11.08 -19.61 12.03
C GLY A 241 12.18 -20.10 12.95
N ALA A 242 12.17 -21.39 13.24
CA ALA A 242 13.38 -22.07 13.68
C ALA A 242 14.55 -21.69 12.74
N PRO A 243 15.80 -21.66 13.23
CA PRO A 243 16.98 -21.37 12.42
C PRO A 243 17.07 -22.24 11.17
#